data_AF-A0A242ZEY8-F1
#
_entry.id   AF-A0A242ZEY8-F1
#
_cell.length_a   1.000
_cell.length_b   1.000
_cell.length_c   1.000
_cell.angle_alpha   90.00
_cell.angle_beta   90.00
_cell.angle_gamma   90.00
#
_symmetry.space_group_name_H-M   'P 1'
#
loop_
_entity.id
_entity.type
_entity.pdbx_description
1 polymer ?
#
loop_
_entity_poly.entity_id
_entity_poly.type
_entity_poly.pdbx_seq_one_letter_code
_entity_poly.pdbx_strand_id
1 'polypeptide(L)'
;MADYFYKGGKKYYKNQSYSYHQKDNCFIKTHTITGSNTALNFNVPANTTRTAFEDFTNNHNKTLLDLRIPGTSQPIEVTIRTRSSRLPITVTLVAGETKVFQVEDFHSLTLTNNTNINSNISIFIQKTFCICCNNKNDYCKKYYNEPSYSHCQKDNCYIETHTIAGSNTTPTENSPLTIIVPPGASRRVFEDFTNNHNKTLIQISVPSDVSSIEVTIRTRRSPTPIIATLVPDETRVFQVEDFQSLTLTNNTEILDFIDILIQKTFCICCNDKNDSCDEYYHECK
;
A
#
# COMPACT_ATOMS: atom_id res chain seq x y z
N MET A 1 48.76 5.07 -3.68
CA MET A 1 48.32 5.16 -5.09
C MET A 1 47.70 6.53 -5.28
N ALA A 2 47.99 7.24 -6.37
CA ALA A 2 47.51 8.62 -6.54
C ALA A 2 45.98 8.67 -6.70
N ASP A 3 45.31 9.51 -5.92
CA ASP A 3 43.86 9.74 -5.95
C ASP A 3 43.44 10.64 -7.13
N TYR A 4 44.16 10.59 -8.25
CA TYR A 4 43.81 11.35 -9.45
C TYR A 4 44.35 10.71 -10.75
N PHE A 5 43.73 11.06 -11.88
CA PHE A 5 44.16 10.73 -13.24
C PHE A 5 44.04 11.95 -14.16
N TYR A 6 44.80 11.99 -15.25
CA TYR A 6 44.70 13.05 -16.25
C TYR A 6 43.95 12.57 -17.49
N LYS A 7 43.04 13.39 -18.03
CA LYS A 7 42.37 13.17 -19.32
C LYS A 7 42.32 14.49 -20.09
N GLY A 8 42.88 14.52 -21.31
CA GLY A 8 42.92 15.73 -22.13
C GLY A 8 43.64 16.93 -21.48
N GLY A 9 44.72 16.69 -20.73
CA GLY A 9 45.50 17.73 -20.04
C GLY A 9 44.90 18.27 -18.74
N LYS A 10 43.71 17.79 -18.34
CA LYS A 10 43.04 18.19 -17.09
C LYS A 10 43.16 17.10 -16.03
N LYS A 11 43.35 17.51 -14.77
CA LYS A 11 43.52 16.64 -13.59
C LYS A 11 42.16 16.28 -13.01
N TYR A 12 41.88 14.99 -12.80
CA TYR A 12 40.63 14.45 -12.27
C TYR A 12 40.90 13.67 -11.00
N TYR A 13 40.23 13.98 -9.89
CA TYR A 13 40.41 13.28 -8.61
C TYR A 13 39.42 12.11 -8.46
N LYS A 14 39.88 11.01 -7.84
CA LYS A 14 39.02 9.91 -7.36
C LYS A 14 38.34 10.37 -6.08
N ASN A 15 37.01 10.33 -6.06
CA ASN A 15 36.24 10.72 -4.90
C ASN A 15 36.29 9.60 -3.85
N GLN A 16 36.83 9.86 -2.66
CA GLN A 16 36.50 9.06 -1.47
C GLN A 16 35.04 9.38 -1.14
N SER A 17 34.15 8.43 -1.40
CA SER A 17 32.71 8.60 -1.14
C SER A 17 32.46 8.66 0.36
N TYR A 18 32.58 9.85 0.96
CA TYR A 18 31.82 10.15 2.16
C TYR A 18 30.36 10.18 1.75
N SER A 19 29.60 9.13 2.10
CA SER A 19 28.15 9.15 2.00
C SER A 19 27.64 10.17 3.02
N TYR A 20 27.65 11.44 2.66
CA TYR A 20 26.74 12.39 3.28
C TYR A 20 25.35 11.78 3.05
N HIS A 21 24.76 11.22 4.09
CA HIS A 21 23.37 10.81 4.09
C HIS A 21 22.57 12.05 3.65
N GLN A 22 22.15 12.09 2.38
CA GLN A 22 21.10 12.99 1.97
C GLN A 22 19.95 12.70 2.94
N LYS A 23 19.58 13.71 3.74
CA LYS A 23 18.43 13.58 4.63
C LYS A 23 17.23 13.43 3.71
N ASP A 24 16.72 12.21 3.62
CA ASP A 24 15.46 11.93 2.95
C ASP A 24 14.35 12.73 3.63
N ASN A 25 13.47 13.32 2.83
CA ASN A 25 12.29 14.02 3.37
C ASN A 25 11.29 12.94 3.78
N CYS A 26 11.21 12.64 5.07
CA CYS A 26 10.28 11.65 5.61
C CYS A 26 9.01 12.31 6.14
N PHE A 27 7.87 11.75 5.77
CA PHE A 27 6.54 12.22 6.12
C PHE A 27 5.76 11.13 6.84
N ILE A 28 4.80 11.56 7.66
CA ILE A 28 3.83 10.68 8.31
C ILE A 28 2.50 10.82 7.59
N LYS A 29 1.87 9.70 7.25
CA LYS A 29 0.53 9.67 6.68
C LYS A 29 -0.26 8.52 7.28
N THR A 30 -1.58 8.64 7.24
CA THR A 30 -2.51 7.63 7.70
C THR A 30 -3.39 7.19 6.53
N HIS A 31 -3.48 5.88 6.32
CA HIS A 31 -4.53 5.25 5.53
C HIS A 31 -5.65 4.81 6.46
N THR A 32 -6.89 5.04 6.04
CA THR A 32 -8.09 4.63 6.78
C THR A 32 -8.90 3.73 5.87
N ILE A 33 -9.26 2.56 6.39
CA ILE A 33 -10.18 1.67 5.70
C ILE A 33 -11.59 2.24 5.87
N THR A 34 -12.28 2.40 4.72
CA THR A 34 -13.45 3.27 4.50
C THR A 34 -13.14 4.77 4.54
N GLY A 35 -13.73 5.53 3.62
CA GLY A 35 -13.59 6.99 3.60
C GLY A 35 -14.37 7.74 4.66
N SER A 36 -15.28 7.06 5.35
CA SER A 36 -16.34 7.69 6.12
C SER A 36 -16.29 7.37 7.62
N ASN A 37 -15.12 6.98 8.17
CA ASN A 37 -14.98 6.57 9.57
C ASN A 37 -15.94 5.44 9.99
N THR A 38 -16.35 4.59 9.05
CA THR A 38 -17.27 3.48 9.31
C THR A 38 -16.50 2.18 9.42
N ALA A 39 -16.98 1.26 10.26
CA ALA A 39 -16.39 -0.06 10.36
C ALA A 39 -16.83 -0.91 9.17
N LEU A 40 -15.91 -1.67 8.57
CA LEU A 40 -16.24 -2.66 7.54
C LEU A 40 -16.74 -3.94 8.19
N ASN A 41 -17.79 -4.52 7.63
CA ASN A 41 -18.27 -5.83 8.05
C ASN A 41 -17.47 -6.93 7.34
N PHE A 42 -16.95 -7.87 8.12
CA PHE A 42 -16.30 -9.08 7.65
C PHE A 42 -17.17 -10.26 8.07
N ASN A 43 -17.64 -11.04 7.10
CA ASN A 43 -18.21 -12.35 7.38
C ASN A 43 -17.08 -13.36 7.61
N VAL A 44 -17.25 -14.22 8.62
CA VAL A 44 -16.35 -15.31 8.97
C VAL A 44 -17.19 -16.59 9.03
N PRO A 45 -17.18 -17.40 7.96
CA PRO A 45 -17.98 -18.62 7.89
C PRO A 45 -17.66 -19.60 9.02
N ALA A 46 -18.62 -20.48 9.30
CA ALA A 46 -18.50 -21.54 10.29
C ALA A 46 -17.24 -22.40 10.08
N ASN A 47 -16.49 -22.66 11.14
CA ASN A 47 -15.26 -23.47 11.14
C ASN A 47 -14.21 -23.01 10.11
N THR A 48 -14.07 -21.70 9.92
CA THR A 48 -13.08 -21.13 8.99
C THR A 48 -12.18 -20.08 9.63
N THR A 49 -11.03 -19.85 9.00
CA THR A 49 -10.16 -18.71 9.25
C THR A 49 -10.10 -17.86 7.99
N ARG A 50 -10.25 -16.55 8.15
CA ARG A 50 -10.09 -15.56 7.08
C ARG A 50 -9.02 -14.54 7.45
N THR A 51 -8.23 -14.13 6.47
CA THR A 51 -7.29 -13.01 6.63
C THR A 51 -8.01 -11.72 6.26
N ALA A 52 -8.13 -10.79 7.20
CA ALA A 52 -8.83 -9.52 7.00
C ALA A 52 -7.90 -8.43 6.47
N PHE A 53 -6.65 -8.40 6.95
CA PHE A 53 -5.66 -7.39 6.55
C PHE A 53 -4.24 -7.95 6.55
N GLU A 54 -3.48 -7.70 5.48
CA GLU A 54 -2.06 -8.01 5.34
C GLU A 54 -1.25 -6.76 4.98
N ASP A 55 -0.17 -6.53 5.71
CA ASP A 55 0.78 -5.44 5.49
C ASP A 55 2.10 -6.00 4.95
N PHE A 56 2.35 -5.77 3.66
CA PHE A 56 3.57 -6.14 2.95
C PHE A 56 4.60 -4.99 2.94
N THR A 57 4.41 -3.95 3.74
CA THR A 57 5.38 -2.86 3.89
C THR A 57 6.39 -3.16 5.00
N ASN A 58 7.63 -2.71 4.81
CA ASN A 58 8.71 -2.95 5.79
C ASN A 58 8.95 -1.78 6.74
N ASN A 59 8.36 -0.62 6.47
CA ASN A 59 8.55 0.54 7.33
C ASN A 59 7.90 0.34 8.69
N HIS A 60 8.47 0.99 9.70
CA HIS A 60 7.82 1.13 10.99
C HIS A 60 6.44 1.79 10.82
N ASN A 61 5.44 1.26 11.52
CA ASN A 61 4.08 1.79 11.46
C ASN A 61 3.30 1.50 12.74
N LYS A 62 2.18 2.21 12.89
CA LYS A 62 1.19 2.02 13.96
C LYS A 62 -0.17 1.79 13.34
N THR A 63 -0.86 0.77 13.79
CA THR A 63 -2.20 0.40 13.31
C THR A 63 -3.16 0.41 14.47
N LEU A 64 -4.22 1.23 14.37
CA LEU A 64 -5.38 1.20 15.24
C LEU A 64 -6.40 0.23 14.62
N LEU A 65 -6.88 -0.71 15.43
CA LEU A 65 -7.92 -1.66 15.08
C LEU A 65 -9.04 -1.50 16.11
N ASP A 66 -10.24 -1.15 15.66
CA ASP A 66 -11.45 -1.15 16.48
C ASP A 66 -12.36 -2.28 15.98
N LEU A 67 -12.52 -3.30 16.81
CA LEU A 67 -13.16 -4.57 16.50
C LEU A 67 -14.47 -4.68 17.27
N ARG A 68 -15.57 -4.95 16.57
CA ARG A 68 -16.91 -4.99 17.16
C ARG A 68 -17.67 -6.22 16.69
N ILE A 69 -18.08 -7.07 17.62
CA ILE A 69 -18.93 -8.22 17.33
C ILE A 69 -20.39 -7.82 17.53
N PRO A 70 -21.27 -7.91 16.51
CA PRO A 70 -22.69 -7.67 16.68
C PRO A 70 -23.30 -8.60 17.76
N GLY A 71 -24.31 -8.13 18.49
CA GLY A 71 -24.90 -8.87 19.61
C GLY A 71 -25.53 -10.23 19.27
N THR A 72 -25.74 -10.52 17.98
CA THR A 72 -26.28 -11.80 17.47
C THR A 72 -25.23 -12.70 16.83
N SER A 73 -23.97 -12.26 16.75
CA SER A 73 -22.88 -12.99 16.09
C SER A 73 -22.18 -13.98 17.03
N GLN A 74 -21.56 -15.01 16.46
CA GLN A 74 -20.81 -16.00 17.22
C GLN A 74 -19.45 -15.44 17.67
N PRO A 75 -18.83 -16.00 18.73
CA PRO A 75 -17.49 -15.60 19.12
C PRO A 75 -16.48 -15.74 17.98
N ILE A 76 -15.61 -14.74 17.81
CA ILE A 76 -14.53 -14.75 16.82
C ILE A 76 -13.19 -14.66 17.56
N GLU A 77 -12.32 -15.61 17.28
CA GLU A 77 -10.92 -15.54 17.68
C GLU A 77 -10.17 -14.60 16.71
N VAL A 78 -9.60 -13.55 17.27
CA VAL A 78 -8.82 -12.56 16.54
C VAL A 78 -7.35 -12.81 16.84
N THR A 79 -6.58 -13.00 15.79
CA THR A 79 -5.11 -13.15 15.86
C THR A 79 -4.45 -12.01 15.09
N ILE A 80 -3.66 -11.20 15.80
CA ILE A 80 -2.86 -10.10 15.25
C ILE A 80 -1.38 -10.49 15.30
N ARG A 81 -0.72 -10.42 14.15
CA ARG A 81 0.74 -10.61 14.04
C ARG A 81 1.42 -9.26 13.86
N THR A 82 2.58 -9.10 14.50
CA THR A 82 3.49 -7.98 14.26
C THR A 82 4.82 -8.52 13.73
N ARG A 83 5.57 -7.69 13.01
CA ARG A 83 6.89 -8.08 12.46
C ARG A 83 7.95 -8.24 13.55
N SER A 84 7.83 -7.45 14.61
CA SER A 84 8.83 -7.36 15.67
C SER A 84 8.62 -8.38 16.80
N SER A 85 7.44 -8.99 16.90
CA SER A 85 7.12 -10.03 17.90
C SER A 85 7.08 -11.43 17.30
N ARG A 86 7.63 -12.41 18.02
CA ARG A 86 7.48 -13.83 17.68
C ARG A 86 6.13 -14.41 18.13
N LEU A 87 5.51 -13.79 19.13
CA LEU A 87 4.23 -14.24 19.67
C LEU A 87 3.12 -13.35 19.11
N PRO A 88 2.08 -13.94 18.47
CA PRO A 88 0.91 -13.18 18.08
C PRO A 88 0.11 -12.71 19.29
N ILE A 89 -0.66 -11.64 19.12
CA ILE A 89 -1.70 -11.24 20.07
C ILE A 89 -2.97 -11.98 19.66
N THR A 90 -3.47 -12.83 20.55
CA THR A 90 -4.71 -13.60 20.31
C THR A 90 -5.75 -13.24 21.38
N VAL A 91 -6.99 -13.02 20.95
CA VAL A 91 -8.15 -12.79 21.82
C VAL A 91 -9.38 -13.46 21.22
N THR A 92 -10.28 -13.96 22.04
CA THR A 92 -11.64 -14.33 21.61
C THR A 92 -12.59 -13.21 21.98
N LEU A 93 -13.25 -12.62 20.99
CA LEU A 93 -14.30 -11.62 21.19
C LEU A 93 -15.66 -12.29 21.16
N VAL A 94 -16.53 -11.96 22.11
CA VAL A 94 -17.88 -12.52 22.21
C VAL A 94 -18.95 -11.56 21.70
N ALA A 95 -20.19 -12.04 21.56
CA ALA A 95 -21.32 -11.25 21.09
C ALA A 95 -21.50 -9.93 21.85
N GLY A 96 -21.58 -8.81 21.11
CA GLY A 96 -21.72 -7.47 21.68
C GLY A 96 -20.42 -6.85 22.18
N GLU A 97 -19.29 -7.58 22.15
CA GLU A 97 -18.01 -7.05 22.60
C GLU A 97 -17.42 -6.06 21.59
N THR A 98 -16.82 -5.00 22.12
CA THR A 98 -15.99 -4.06 21.36
C THR A 98 -14.60 -4.06 21.98
N LYS A 99 -13.57 -4.18 21.14
CA LYS A 99 -12.18 -4.15 21.59
C LYS A 99 -11.31 -3.36 20.64
N VAL A 100 -10.53 -2.45 21.20
CA VAL A 100 -9.64 -1.56 20.47
C VAL A 100 -8.19 -1.97 20.73
N PHE A 101 -7.40 -2.08 19.66
CA PHE A 101 -5.98 -2.37 19.70
C PHE A 101 -5.21 -1.26 19.02
N GLN A 102 -4.11 -0.83 19.64
CA GLN A 102 -3.08 -0.06 18.96
C GLN A 102 -1.83 -0.93 18.87
N VAL A 103 -1.38 -1.19 17.65
CA VAL A 103 -0.35 -2.19 17.35
C VAL A 103 0.77 -1.55 16.55
N GLU A 104 2.00 -1.77 17.00
CA GLU A 104 3.21 -1.33 16.30
C GLU A 104 3.73 -2.44 15.38
N ASP A 105 4.31 -2.05 14.24
CA ASP A 105 4.86 -2.97 13.24
C ASP A 105 3.87 -4.07 12.82
N PHE A 106 2.61 -3.68 12.60
CA PHE A 106 1.55 -4.58 12.19
C PHE A 106 1.95 -5.37 10.95
N HIS A 107 1.63 -6.66 10.94
CA HIS A 107 1.90 -7.58 9.84
C HIS A 107 0.59 -8.11 9.25
N SER A 108 -0.26 -8.70 10.08
CA SER A 108 -1.52 -9.28 9.59
C SER A 108 -2.57 -9.41 10.68
N LEU A 109 -3.83 -9.40 10.25
CA LEU A 109 -5.02 -9.63 11.06
C LEU A 109 -5.77 -10.83 10.48
N THR A 110 -5.95 -11.85 11.30
CA THR A 110 -6.68 -13.08 10.98
C THR A 110 -7.86 -13.25 11.94
N LEU A 111 -8.97 -13.71 11.39
CA LEU A 111 -10.24 -13.92 12.08
C LEU A 111 -10.60 -15.38 11.97
N THR A 112 -10.78 -16.06 13.09
CA THR A 112 -11.13 -17.48 13.14
C THR A 112 -12.47 -17.65 13.83
N ASN A 113 -13.40 -18.31 13.14
CA ASN A 113 -14.67 -18.72 13.70
C ASN A 113 -14.64 -20.24 13.93
N ASN A 114 -14.46 -20.63 15.19
CA ASN A 114 -14.43 -22.03 15.61
C ASN A 114 -15.84 -22.60 15.92
N THR A 115 -16.90 -21.93 15.47
CA THR A 115 -18.29 -22.35 15.68
C THR A 115 -18.91 -22.90 14.41
N ASN A 116 -20.04 -23.60 14.56
CA ASN A 116 -20.78 -24.20 13.44
C ASN A 116 -21.74 -23.23 12.73
N ILE A 117 -21.72 -21.95 13.07
CA ILE A 117 -22.60 -20.93 12.50
C ILE A 117 -21.74 -19.77 12.01
N ASN A 118 -22.08 -19.18 10.87
CA ASN A 118 -21.39 -18.00 10.35
C ASN A 118 -21.43 -16.86 11.39
N SER A 119 -20.39 -16.05 11.41
CA SER A 119 -20.27 -14.91 12.30
C SER A 119 -19.84 -13.67 11.54
N ASN A 120 -20.15 -12.50 12.08
CA ASN A 120 -19.73 -11.24 11.52
C ASN A 120 -18.94 -10.44 12.54
N ILE A 121 -18.01 -9.64 12.04
CA ILE A 121 -17.26 -8.68 12.83
C ILE A 121 -17.14 -7.38 12.05
N SER A 122 -17.46 -6.26 12.70
CA SER A 122 -17.21 -4.94 12.14
C SER A 122 -15.81 -4.48 12.58
N ILE A 123 -14.98 -4.09 11.63
CA ILE A 123 -13.59 -3.70 11.87
C ILE A 123 -13.33 -2.33 11.26
N PHE A 124 -12.90 -1.39 12.09
CA PHE A 124 -12.34 -0.12 11.67
C PHE A 124 -10.81 -0.17 11.78
N ILE A 125 -10.12 0.26 10.73
CA ILE A 125 -8.65 0.20 10.65
C ILE A 125 -8.12 1.56 10.24
N GLN A 126 -7.18 2.07 11.04
CA GLN A 126 -6.32 3.19 10.67
C GLN A 126 -4.88 2.77 10.78
N LYS A 127 -4.11 3.01 9.72
CA LYS A 127 -2.69 2.68 9.70
C LYS A 127 -1.87 3.92 9.38
N THR A 128 -1.09 4.33 10.37
CA THR A 128 -0.17 5.45 10.30
C THR A 128 1.25 4.93 10.02
N PHE A 129 1.88 5.47 8.99
CA PHE A 129 3.18 5.01 8.52
C PHE A 129 4.09 6.18 8.17
N CYS A 130 5.40 5.89 8.16
CA CYS A 130 6.41 6.78 7.59
C CYS A 130 6.63 6.46 6.11
N ILE A 131 6.71 7.48 5.28
CA ILE A 131 7.13 7.40 3.88
C ILE A 131 8.27 8.40 3.67
N CYS A 132 9.41 7.93 3.17
CA CYS A 132 10.57 8.76 2.91
C CYS A 132 10.73 8.98 1.42
N CYS A 133 10.75 10.25 1.04
CA CYS A 133 10.92 10.69 -0.33
C CYS A 133 12.39 10.99 -0.55
N ASN A 134 13.06 10.08 -1.26
CA ASN A 134 14.45 10.22 -1.59
C ASN A 134 14.55 11.00 -2.89
N ASN A 135 15.27 12.11 -2.85
CA ASN A 135 15.67 12.81 -4.05
C ASN A 135 16.79 12.01 -4.74
N LYS A 136 16.44 10.98 -5.48
CA LYS A 136 17.38 10.31 -6.38
C LYS A 136 17.57 11.12 -7.66
N ASN A 137 18.02 12.37 -7.52
CA ASN A 137 18.81 12.97 -8.57
C ASN A 137 20.21 12.33 -8.54
N ASP A 138 20.30 11.12 -9.12
CA ASP A 138 21.55 10.39 -9.38
C ASP A 138 22.48 11.14 -10.37
N TYR A 139 22.06 12.33 -10.83
CA TYR A 139 22.81 13.23 -11.70
C TYR A 139 23.80 14.15 -11.00
N CYS A 140 24.11 13.95 -9.71
CA CYS A 140 25.32 14.55 -9.15
C CYS A 140 26.55 13.83 -9.73
N LYS A 141 26.97 14.31 -10.92
CA LYS A 141 28.07 13.82 -11.75
C LYS A 141 29.26 13.39 -10.89
N LYS A 142 29.69 12.14 -11.08
CA LYS A 142 30.85 11.49 -10.44
C LYS A 142 32.23 12.15 -10.68
N TYR A 143 32.30 13.25 -11.43
CA TYR A 143 33.55 13.93 -11.75
C TYR A 143 33.37 15.45 -11.77
N TYR A 144 34.12 16.15 -10.91
CA TYR A 144 34.22 17.61 -10.92
C TYR A 144 35.57 18.05 -11.51
N ASN A 145 35.54 19.09 -12.34
CA ASN A 145 36.68 19.97 -12.53
C ASN A 145 36.54 21.10 -11.50
N GLU A 146 37.62 21.51 -10.84
CA GLU A 146 37.60 22.66 -9.91
C GLU A 146 37.13 23.97 -10.59
N PRO A 147 36.55 24.95 -9.86
CA PRO A 147 35.76 24.86 -8.64
C PRO A 147 34.29 25.21 -8.98
N SER A 148 33.59 24.34 -9.72
CA SER A 148 32.14 24.48 -9.82
C SER A 148 31.50 23.75 -8.64
N TYR A 149 31.14 24.50 -7.61
CA TYR A 149 30.19 24.06 -6.60
C TYR A 149 28.87 23.73 -7.30
N SER A 150 28.68 22.51 -7.79
CA SER A 150 27.33 22.05 -8.07
C SER A 150 26.69 21.80 -6.71
N HIS A 151 25.97 22.80 -6.22
CA HIS A 151 24.95 22.57 -5.22
C HIS A 151 24.02 21.49 -5.80
N CYS A 152 24.11 20.26 -5.30
CA CYS A 152 23.01 19.32 -5.42
C CYS A 152 21.85 20.01 -4.69
N GLN A 153 21.00 20.70 -5.44
CA GLN A 153 19.85 21.39 -4.88
C GLN A 153 18.98 20.32 -4.24
N LYS A 154 18.61 20.56 -2.99
CA LYS A 154 17.68 19.69 -2.30
C LYS A 154 16.31 19.95 -2.92
N ASP A 155 15.86 19.06 -3.77
CA ASP A 155 14.48 19.13 -4.24
C ASP A 155 13.55 18.97 -3.03
N ASN A 156 12.60 19.90 -2.93
CA ASN A 156 11.60 19.86 -1.88
C ASN A 156 10.62 18.77 -2.28
N CYS A 157 10.60 17.70 -1.49
CA CYS A 157 9.64 16.63 -1.68
C CYS A 157 8.42 16.85 -0.79
N TYR A 158 7.29 16.37 -1.27
CA TYR A 158 6.00 16.39 -0.62
C TYR A 158 5.36 15.02 -0.80
N ILE A 159 4.29 14.77 -0.05
CA ILE A 159 3.45 13.61 -0.26
C ILE A 159 2.03 14.04 -0.54
N GLU A 160 1.36 13.31 -1.40
CA GLU A 160 -0.07 13.47 -1.64
C GLU A 160 -0.78 12.11 -1.62
N THR A 161 -2.09 12.11 -1.43
CA THR A 161 -2.87 10.85 -1.39
C THR A 161 -4.04 10.89 -2.34
N HIS A 162 -4.03 9.98 -3.31
CA HIS A 162 -5.18 9.74 -4.17
C HIS A 162 -6.04 8.63 -3.58
N THR A 163 -7.36 8.83 -3.61
CA THR A 163 -8.34 7.79 -3.30
C THR A 163 -9.11 7.45 -4.57
N ILE A 164 -9.29 6.16 -4.82
CA ILE A 164 -10.05 5.63 -5.94
C ILE A 164 -11.23 4.89 -5.33
N ALA A 165 -12.41 5.45 -5.57
CA ALA A 165 -13.67 5.08 -4.98
C ALA A 165 -14.79 5.34 -6.01
N GLY A 166 -15.88 4.58 -5.92
CA GLY A 166 -17.12 4.89 -6.61
C GLY A 166 -17.71 6.23 -6.12
N SER A 167 -18.33 6.97 -7.03
CA SER A 167 -18.95 8.26 -6.74
C SER A 167 -20.46 8.07 -6.53
N ASN A 168 -20.89 7.94 -5.27
CA ASN A 168 -22.30 8.13 -4.93
C ASN A 168 -22.47 9.53 -4.35
N THR A 169 -22.86 10.47 -5.22
CA THR A 169 -23.53 11.77 -4.99
C THR A 169 -22.97 12.77 -3.96
N THR A 170 -21.98 12.42 -3.12
CA THR A 170 -21.29 13.35 -2.22
C THR A 170 -19.77 13.06 -2.18
N PRO A 171 -18.89 14.07 -2.28
CA PRO A 171 -17.43 13.88 -2.30
C PRO A 171 -16.81 13.29 -1.02
N THR A 172 -17.60 13.07 0.02
CA THR A 172 -17.13 12.69 1.36
C THR A 172 -17.31 11.21 1.69
N GLU A 173 -18.07 10.47 0.87
CA GLU A 173 -18.33 9.05 1.09
C GLU A 173 -17.52 8.22 0.08
N ASN A 174 -16.34 7.71 0.47
CA ASN A 174 -15.56 6.81 -0.38
C ASN A 174 -16.30 5.48 -0.52
N SER A 175 -17.25 5.41 -1.45
CA SER A 175 -17.93 4.18 -1.83
C SER A 175 -16.97 3.28 -2.61
N PRO A 176 -17.02 1.95 -2.50
CA PRO A 176 -16.22 1.09 -3.36
C PRO A 176 -16.54 1.29 -4.85
N LEU A 177 -15.55 1.11 -5.72
CA LEU A 177 -15.72 1.04 -7.17
C LEU A 177 -16.00 -0.41 -7.56
N THR A 178 -17.15 -0.67 -8.17
CA THR A 178 -17.49 -2.01 -8.67
C THR A 178 -16.84 -2.26 -10.03
N ILE A 179 -16.09 -3.35 -10.13
CA ILE A 179 -15.41 -3.82 -11.34
C ILE A 179 -16.07 -5.10 -11.83
N ILE A 180 -16.46 -5.12 -13.10
CA ILE A 180 -16.93 -6.33 -13.77
C ILE A 180 -15.72 -7.13 -14.24
N VAL A 181 -15.62 -8.43 -13.95
CA VAL A 181 -14.58 -9.33 -14.46
C VAL A 181 -15.25 -10.49 -15.22
N PRO A 182 -15.15 -10.52 -16.57
CA PRO A 182 -15.78 -11.57 -17.36
C PRO A 182 -15.27 -12.99 -17.02
N PRO A 183 -16.09 -14.02 -17.29
CA PRO A 183 -15.68 -15.41 -17.16
C PRO A 183 -14.38 -15.72 -17.89
N GLY A 184 -13.49 -16.48 -17.25
CA GLY A 184 -12.21 -16.91 -17.82
C GLY A 184 -11.26 -15.77 -18.22
N ALA A 185 -11.43 -14.57 -17.66
CA ALA A 185 -10.67 -13.38 -18.05
C ALA A 185 -9.93 -12.74 -16.87
N SER A 186 -8.84 -12.03 -17.20
CA SER A 186 -8.14 -11.14 -16.28
C SER A 186 -8.39 -9.68 -16.66
N ARG A 187 -8.53 -8.81 -15.66
CA ARG A 187 -8.58 -7.35 -15.84
C ARG A 187 -7.56 -6.65 -14.96
N ARG A 188 -6.77 -5.76 -15.56
CA ARG A 188 -5.98 -4.77 -14.82
C ARG A 188 -6.88 -3.62 -14.43
N VAL A 189 -7.08 -3.45 -13.13
CA VAL A 189 -8.01 -2.46 -12.57
C VAL A 189 -7.29 -1.18 -12.13
N PHE A 190 -5.99 -1.27 -11.89
CA PHE A 190 -5.14 -0.13 -11.62
C PHE A 190 -3.72 -0.38 -12.08
N GLU A 191 -3.11 0.63 -12.72
CA GLU A 191 -1.72 0.64 -13.16
C GLU A 191 -1.06 1.96 -12.76
N ASP A 192 0.08 1.87 -12.08
CA ASP A 192 0.93 3.00 -11.74
C ASP A 192 2.10 3.08 -12.71
N PHE A 193 2.05 4.03 -13.63
CA PHE A 193 3.14 4.32 -14.57
C PHE A 193 4.14 5.34 -14.02
N THR A 194 4.06 5.69 -12.73
CA THR A 194 5.00 6.62 -12.09
C THR A 194 6.16 5.87 -11.42
N ASN A 195 7.31 6.52 -11.34
CA ASN A 195 8.49 5.98 -10.68
C ASN A 195 8.63 6.43 -9.22
N ASN A 196 7.68 7.19 -8.70
CA ASN A 196 7.75 7.76 -7.37
C ASN A 196 7.57 6.70 -6.28
N HIS A 197 8.34 6.83 -5.20
CA HIS A 197 8.12 5.98 -4.03
C HIS A 197 6.69 6.15 -3.50
N ASN A 198 6.00 5.05 -3.22
CA ASN A 198 4.61 5.11 -2.77
C ASN A 198 4.22 3.97 -1.84
N LYS A 199 3.13 4.17 -1.12
CA LYS A 199 2.44 3.14 -0.33
C LYS A 199 0.97 3.13 -0.72
N THR A 200 0.40 1.94 -0.87
CA THR A 200 -0.97 1.78 -1.35
C THR A 200 -1.71 0.82 -0.45
N LEU A 201 -2.85 1.26 0.07
CA LEU A 201 -3.86 0.45 0.71
C LEU A 201 -4.89 0.04 -0.34
N ILE A 202 -5.21 -1.24 -0.40
CA ILE A 202 -6.14 -1.84 -1.35
C ILE A 202 -7.14 -2.64 -0.52
N GLN A 203 -8.42 -2.30 -0.61
CA GLN A 203 -9.52 -3.08 -0.08
C GLN A 203 -10.23 -3.75 -1.26
N ILE A 204 -10.49 -5.05 -1.13
CA ILE A 204 -11.23 -5.84 -2.12
C ILE A 204 -12.34 -6.58 -1.38
N SER A 205 -13.56 -6.42 -1.85
CA SER A 205 -14.75 -7.08 -1.33
C SER A 205 -15.38 -7.91 -2.45
N VAL A 206 -15.51 -9.21 -2.21
CA VAL A 206 -16.15 -10.17 -3.10
C VAL A 206 -17.60 -10.36 -2.62
N PRO A 207 -18.62 -9.97 -3.40
CA PRO A 207 -20.02 -10.23 -3.07
C PRO A 207 -20.34 -11.72 -2.84
N SER A 208 -21.49 -12.00 -2.24
CA SER A 208 -21.89 -13.37 -1.90
C SER A 208 -22.42 -14.18 -3.08
N ASP A 209 -22.83 -13.50 -4.16
CA ASP A 209 -23.47 -14.06 -5.35
C ASP A 209 -22.51 -14.24 -6.54
N VAL A 210 -21.22 -13.95 -6.35
CA VAL A 210 -20.18 -14.08 -7.37
C VAL A 210 -19.25 -15.26 -7.06
N SER A 211 -18.32 -15.54 -7.96
CA SER A 211 -17.34 -16.61 -7.79
C SER A 211 -16.07 -16.14 -7.06
N SER A 212 -15.16 -17.07 -6.74
CA SER A 212 -13.87 -16.72 -6.17
C SER A 212 -13.01 -15.97 -7.20
N ILE A 213 -12.39 -14.88 -6.78
CA ILE A 213 -11.50 -14.08 -7.62
C ILE A 213 -10.03 -14.29 -7.21
N GLU A 214 -9.15 -14.45 -8.19
CA GLU A 214 -7.71 -14.37 -7.96
C GLU A 214 -7.25 -12.92 -8.07
N VAL A 215 -6.55 -12.45 -7.05
CA VAL A 215 -5.96 -11.13 -6.94
C VAL A 215 -4.46 -11.25 -7.13
N THR A 216 -3.93 -10.50 -8.10
CA THR A 216 -2.50 -10.36 -8.32
C THR A 216 -2.08 -8.92 -8.13
N ILE A 217 -1.22 -8.67 -7.13
CA ILE A 217 -0.63 -7.36 -6.86
C ILE A 217 0.86 -7.40 -7.21
N ARG A 218 1.29 -6.49 -8.09
CA ARG A 218 2.69 -6.29 -8.44
C ARG A 218 3.25 -5.05 -7.78
N THR A 219 4.48 -5.15 -7.30
CA THR A 219 5.27 -4.03 -6.77
C THR A 219 6.57 -3.92 -7.54
N ARG A 220 7.13 -2.71 -7.66
CA ARG A 220 8.33 -2.48 -8.47
C ARG A 220 9.60 -3.09 -7.88
N ARG A 221 9.64 -3.30 -6.55
CA ARG A 221 10.81 -3.83 -5.84
C ARG A 221 10.83 -5.35 -5.74
N SER A 222 9.71 -6.03 -5.96
CA SER A 222 9.62 -7.49 -5.87
C SER A 222 9.40 -8.10 -7.25
N PRO A 223 10.24 -9.06 -7.70
CA PRO A 223 9.97 -9.81 -8.91
C PRO A 223 8.78 -10.77 -8.75
N THR A 224 8.50 -11.16 -7.50
CA THR A 224 7.40 -12.07 -7.18
C THR A 224 6.15 -11.26 -6.84
N PRO A 225 5.03 -11.44 -7.57
CA PRO A 225 3.77 -10.80 -7.23
C PRO A 225 3.18 -11.40 -5.96
N ILE A 226 2.37 -10.60 -5.26
CA ILE A 226 1.48 -11.10 -4.21
C ILE A 226 0.26 -11.68 -4.92
N ILE A 227 -0.06 -12.94 -4.64
CA ILE A 227 -1.21 -13.65 -5.20
C ILE A 227 -2.09 -14.12 -4.05
N ALA A 228 -3.39 -13.84 -4.14
CA ALA A 228 -4.38 -14.30 -3.19
C ALA A 228 -5.67 -14.70 -3.91
N THR A 229 -6.33 -15.76 -3.44
CA THR A 229 -7.68 -16.11 -3.88
C THR A 229 -8.65 -15.64 -2.80
N LEU A 230 -9.61 -14.80 -3.17
CA LEU A 230 -10.71 -14.41 -2.29
C LEU A 230 -11.95 -15.18 -2.70
N VAL A 231 -12.65 -15.74 -1.72
CA VAL A 231 -13.88 -16.50 -1.93
C VAL A 231 -15.11 -15.59 -1.81
N PRO A 232 -16.32 -16.05 -2.17
CA PRO A 232 -17.53 -15.26 -2.03
C PRO A 232 -17.76 -14.78 -0.59
N ASP A 233 -18.34 -13.59 -0.48
CA ASP A 233 -18.62 -12.90 0.78
C ASP A 233 -17.34 -12.60 1.62
N GLU A 234 -16.18 -12.51 0.98
CA GLU A 234 -14.90 -12.18 1.62
C GLU A 234 -14.50 -10.73 1.33
N THR A 235 -14.12 -10.01 2.39
CA THR A 235 -13.37 -8.76 2.26
C THR A 235 -11.95 -8.98 2.74
N ARG A 236 -10.97 -8.53 1.96
CA ARG A 236 -9.55 -8.56 2.33
C ARG A 236 -8.87 -7.25 1.99
N VAL A 237 -7.97 -6.83 2.87
CA VAL A 237 -7.22 -5.60 2.72
C VAL A 237 -5.72 -5.92 2.58
N PHE A 238 -5.06 -5.17 1.72
CA PHE A 238 -3.63 -5.25 1.46
C PHE A 238 -3.02 -3.87 1.62
N GLN A 239 -1.87 -3.79 2.29
CA GLN A 239 -1.01 -2.62 2.24
C GLN A 239 0.31 -3.00 1.59
N VAL A 240 0.70 -2.28 0.54
CA VAL A 240 1.89 -2.56 -0.26
C VAL A 240 2.74 -1.32 -0.49
N GLU A 241 4.03 -1.54 -0.71
CA GLU A 241 5.02 -0.50 -0.99
C GLU A 241 5.47 -0.59 -2.46
N ASP A 242 5.68 0.57 -3.09
CA ASP A 242 6.04 0.69 -4.51
C ASP A 242 5.09 -0.08 -5.43
N PHE A 243 3.80 0.10 -5.18
CA PHE A 243 2.73 -0.51 -5.96
C PHE A 243 2.86 -0.18 -7.45
N GLN A 244 2.64 -1.18 -8.29
CA GLN A 244 2.73 -1.10 -9.75
C GLN A 244 1.40 -1.40 -10.41
N SER A 245 0.75 -2.50 -10.05
CA SER A 245 -0.54 -2.86 -10.67
C SER A 245 -1.35 -3.81 -9.81
N LEU A 246 -2.67 -3.71 -9.91
CA LEU A 246 -3.64 -4.67 -9.41
C LEU A 246 -4.36 -5.33 -10.58
N THR A 247 -4.34 -6.67 -10.61
CA THR A 247 -5.05 -7.49 -11.59
C THR A 247 -6.04 -8.40 -10.86
N LEU A 248 -7.26 -8.46 -11.36
CA LEU A 248 -8.29 -9.41 -10.93
C LEU A 248 -8.47 -10.45 -12.02
N THR A 249 -8.41 -11.73 -11.67
CA THR A 249 -8.59 -12.85 -12.59
C THR A 249 -9.78 -13.68 -12.15
N ASN A 250 -10.77 -13.78 -13.02
CA ASN A 250 -11.92 -14.65 -12.85
C ASN A 250 -11.65 -15.96 -13.59
N ASN A 251 -11.36 -17.01 -12.83
CA ASN A 251 -11.08 -18.35 -13.34
C ASN A 251 -12.34 -19.21 -13.49
N THR A 252 -13.53 -18.62 -13.38
CA THR A 252 -14.81 -19.34 -13.42
C THR A 252 -15.63 -18.99 -14.66
N GLU A 253 -16.78 -19.65 -14.79
CA GLU A 253 -17.71 -19.48 -15.91
C GLU A 253 -18.77 -18.39 -15.65
N ILE A 254 -18.77 -17.76 -14.47
CA ILE A 254 -19.78 -16.78 -14.05
C ILE A 254 -19.21 -15.36 -14.14
N LEU A 255 -20.05 -14.38 -14.46
CA LEU A 255 -19.67 -12.97 -14.47
C LEU A 255 -19.51 -12.47 -13.03
N ASP A 256 -18.34 -11.93 -12.68
CA ASP A 256 -18.06 -11.42 -11.34
C ASP A 256 -18.14 -9.89 -11.28
N PHE A 257 -18.70 -9.38 -10.19
CA PHE A 257 -18.69 -7.97 -9.81
C PHE A 257 -17.89 -7.84 -8.52
N ILE A 258 -16.78 -7.11 -8.56
CA ILE A 258 -15.84 -7.02 -7.43
C ILE A 258 -15.72 -5.57 -6.99
N ASP A 259 -15.93 -5.31 -5.71
CA ASP A 259 -15.82 -3.99 -5.14
C ASP A 259 -14.40 -3.69 -4.69
N ILE A 260 -13.83 -2.59 -5.16
CA ILE A 260 -12.46 -2.16 -4.82
C ILE A 260 -12.44 -0.75 -4.25
N LEU A 261 -11.58 -0.52 -3.27
CA LEU A 261 -11.20 0.80 -2.80
C LEU A 261 -9.69 0.88 -2.69
N ILE A 262 -9.10 1.96 -3.21
CA ILE A 262 -7.64 2.12 -3.21
C ILE A 262 -7.30 3.49 -2.63
N GLN A 263 -6.39 3.53 -1.65
CA GLN A 263 -5.74 4.76 -1.19
C GLN A 263 -4.25 4.67 -1.47
N LYS A 264 -3.74 5.60 -2.27
CA LYS A 264 -2.34 5.63 -2.68
C LYS A 264 -1.69 6.91 -2.20
N THR A 265 -0.73 6.81 -1.30
CA THR A 265 0.14 7.92 -0.89
C THR A 265 1.46 7.82 -1.62
N PHE A 266 1.88 8.88 -2.29
CA PHE A 266 3.09 8.90 -3.12
C PHE A 266 3.92 10.15 -2.88
N CYS A 267 5.21 10.04 -3.17
CA CYS A 267 6.15 11.16 -3.15
C CYS A 267 6.04 11.99 -4.43
N ILE A 268 6.16 13.31 -4.29
CA ILE A 268 6.38 14.25 -5.39
C ILE A 268 7.55 15.12 -4.99
N CYS A 269 8.61 15.17 -5.79
CA CYS A 269 9.71 16.10 -5.57
C CYS A 269 9.65 17.20 -6.63
N CYS A 270 9.53 18.44 -6.18
CA CYS A 270 9.52 19.60 -7.05
C CYS A 270 10.93 20.21 -7.04
N ASN A 271 11.52 20.35 -8.21
CA ASN A 271 12.77 21.08 -8.36
C ASN A 271 12.40 22.57 -8.46
N ASP A 272 13.05 23.44 -7.70
CA ASP A 272 12.83 24.90 -7.75
C ASP A 272 13.28 25.54 -9.09
N LYS A 273 13.63 24.72 -10.09
CA LYS A 273 13.97 25.19 -11.43
C LYS A 273 12.69 25.30 -12.26
N ASN A 274 12.50 26.49 -12.82
CA ASN A 274 11.62 26.76 -13.97
C ASN A 274 12.08 26.01 -15.24
N ASP A 275 12.47 24.74 -15.11
CA ASP A 275 12.81 23.91 -16.26
C ASP A 275 11.50 23.37 -16.82
N SER A 276 10.87 24.18 -17.68
CA SER A 276 9.74 23.83 -18.53
C SER A 276 10.13 22.83 -19.62
N CYS A 277 10.89 21.79 -19.27
CA CYS A 277 11.38 20.79 -20.20
C CYS A 277 10.88 19.43 -19.74
N ASP A 278 9.67 19.10 -20.19
CA ASP A 278 9.16 17.74 -20.18
C ASP A 278 10.19 16.80 -20.81
N GLU A 279 10.59 15.77 -20.08
CA GLU A 279 11.56 14.73 -20.47
C GLU A 279 11.16 13.91 -21.72
N TYR A 280 10.11 14.29 -22.44
CA TYR A 280 9.65 13.63 -23.66
C TYR A 280 9.96 14.37 -24.96
N TYR A 281 10.43 15.61 -24.93
CA TYR A 281 10.84 16.33 -26.14
C TYR A 281 12.31 16.72 -26.09
N HIS A 282 13.15 15.86 -26.68
CA HIS A 282 14.41 16.31 -27.25
C HIS A 282 14.08 17.23 -28.45
N GLU A 283 13.88 18.52 -28.18
CA GLU A 283 14.25 19.65 -29.05
C GLU A 283 13.70 20.95 -28.44
N CYS A 284 14.49 21.59 -27.58
CA CYS A 284 14.39 23.03 -27.38
C CYS A 284 15.43 23.69 -28.28
N LYS A 285 14.96 24.49 -29.25
CA LYS A 285 15.79 25.45 -30.01
C LYS A 285 15.96 26.74 -29.23
#